data_AF-A0A369QSM5-F1
#
_entry.id   AF-A0A369QSM5-F1
#
_cell.length_a   1.000
_cell.length_b   1.000
_cell.length_c   1.000
_cell.angle_alpha   90.00
_cell.angle_beta   90.00
_cell.angle_gamma   90.00
#
_symmetry.space_group_name_H-M   'P 1'
#
loop_
_entity.id
_entity.type
_entity.pdbx_description
1 polymer ?
#
loop_
_entity_poly.entity_id
_entity_poly.type
_entity_poly.pdbx_seq_one_letter_code
_entity_poly.pdbx_strand_id
1 'polypeptide(L)'
;MLINNKQMVFQIEGRTFHCALDVTMNYIGGKWKSVVLWYLLGQTRRFSELKKLIPSITEKMLSLQLKELEADGIVCRTVYPQVPPKVEYALTDFGRELTPIIEAMAKWGRNTGKNRGKLVELGSKKTERKPRPAKA
;
A
#
# COMPACT_ATOMS: atom_id res chain seq x y z
N MET A 1 3.59 -26.29 -0.31
CA MET A 1 3.97 -26.30 -1.74
C MET A 1 4.52 -27.66 -2.08
N LEU A 2 4.39 -28.12 -3.33
CA LEU A 2 4.91 -29.43 -3.74
C LEU A 2 6.28 -29.24 -4.37
N ILE A 3 7.30 -29.87 -3.78
CA ILE A 3 8.67 -29.94 -4.34
C ILE A 3 9.04 -31.41 -4.35
N ASN A 4 9.39 -31.95 -5.52
CA ASN A 4 9.75 -33.36 -5.69
C ASN A 4 8.71 -34.32 -5.09
N ASN A 5 7.42 -34.05 -5.35
CA ASN A 5 6.28 -34.82 -4.85
C ASN A 5 6.12 -34.87 -3.31
N LYS A 6 6.80 -33.97 -2.59
CA LYS A 6 6.70 -33.82 -1.13
C LYS A 6 6.05 -32.49 -0.76
N GLN A 7 5.25 -32.50 0.29
CA GLN A 7 4.65 -31.30 0.85
C GLN A 7 5.69 -30.55 1.69
N MET A 8 6.10 -29.38 1.20
CA MET A 8 7.04 -28.49 1.85
C MET A 8 6.34 -27.21 2.32
N VAL A 9 6.86 -26.61 3.39
CA VAL A 9 6.40 -25.32 3.93
C VAL A 9 7.62 -24.44 4.22
N PHE A 10 7.41 -23.12 4.28
CA PHE A 10 8.39 -22.21 4.89
C PHE A 10 8.04 -22.01 6.36
N GLN A 11 9.06 -21.92 7.22
CA GLN A 11 8.90 -21.51 8.61
C GLN A 11 9.74 -20.26 8.85
N ILE A 12 9.10 -19.16 9.22
CA ILE A 12 9.74 -17.85 9.44
C ILE A 12 9.12 -17.27 10.70
N GLU A 13 9.96 -16.91 11.69
CA GLU A 13 9.53 -16.27 12.94
C GLU A 13 8.37 -17.00 13.66
N GLY A 14 8.41 -18.33 13.68
CA GLY A 14 7.38 -19.17 14.32
C GLY A 14 6.07 -19.28 13.53
N ARG A 15 5.97 -18.70 12.33
CA ARG A 15 4.83 -18.85 11.42
C ARG A 15 5.14 -19.88 10.34
N THR A 16 4.11 -20.62 9.91
CA THR A 16 4.20 -21.59 8.81
C THR A 16 3.50 -21.04 7.57
N PHE A 17 4.17 -21.08 6.43
CA PHE A 17 3.66 -20.62 5.14
C PHE A 17 3.60 -21.76 4.15
N HIS A 18 2.46 -21.90 3.47
CA HIS A 18 2.20 -23.06 2.61
C HIS A 18 2.67 -22.85 1.16
N CYS A 19 3.05 -21.64 0.76
CA CYS A 19 3.68 -21.36 -0.52
C CYS A 19 4.52 -20.08 -0.48
N ALA A 20 5.32 -19.83 -1.52
CA ALA A 20 6.12 -18.61 -1.61
C ALA A 20 5.27 -17.34 -1.65
N LEU A 21 4.09 -17.40 -2.29
CA LEU A 21 3.15 -16.27 -2.32
C LEU A 21 2.65 -15.91 -0.92
N ASP A 22 2.38 -16.91 -0.09
CA ASP A 22 1.95 -16.72 1.30
C ASP A 22 3.00 -15.96 2.12
N VAL A 23 4.28 -16.29 1.92
CA VAL A 23 5.42 -15.54 2.49
C VAL A 23 5.38 -14.08 2.02
N THR A 24 5.25 -13.81 0.72
CA THR A 24 5.14 -12.42 0.22
C THR A 24 3.95 -11.70 0.84
N MET A 25 2.80 -12.36 0.96
CA MET A 25 1.57 -11.77 1.50
C MET A 25 1.66 -11.46 3.00
N ASN A 26 2.53 -12.12 3.76
CA ASN A 26 2.84 -11.72 5.14
C ASN A 26 3.38 -10.28 5.23
N TYR A 27 4.21 -9.91 4.25
CA TYR A 27 4.90 -8.62 4.21
C TYR A 27 4.07 -7.51 3.57
N ILE A 28 3.46 -7.77 2.41
CA ILE A 28 2.78 -6.72 1.62
C ILE A 28 1.26 -6.86 1.59
N GLY A 29 0.73 -7.95 2.13
CA GLY A 29 -0.68 -8.26 2.11
C GLY A 29 -1.53 -7.28 2.92
N GLY A 30 -2.85 -7.40 2.73
CA GLY A 30 -3.83 -6.48 3.29
C GLY A 30 -4.04 -5.24 2.43
N LYS A 31 -5.07 -4.46 2.78
CA LYS A 31 -5.50 -3.30 1.98
C LYS A 31 -4.47 -2.17 1.95
N TRP A 32 -3.74 -1.98 3.06
CA TRP A 32 -3.02 -0.73 3.30
C TRP A 32 -1.50 -0.84 3.16
N LYS A 33 -0.85 -1.94 3.56
CA LYS A 33 0.61 -2.10 3.45
C LYS A 33 1.12 -1.78 2.04
N SER A 34 0.62 -2.48 1.02
CA SER A 34 0.99 -2.24 -0.38
C SER A 34 0.75 -0.79 -0.86
N VAL A 35 -0.33 -0.14 -0.38
CA VAL A 35 -0.63 1.26 -0.75
C VAL A 35 0.33 2.23 -0.08
N VAL A 36 0.69 2.00 1.18
CA VAL A 36 1.71 2.81 1.88
C VAL A 36 3.06 2.66 1.19
N LEU A 37 3.46 1.42 0.87
CA LEU A 37 4.73 1.16 0.19
C LEU A 37 4.79 1.82 -1.19
N TRP A 38 3.70 1.79 -1.97
CA TRP A 38 3.62 2.51 -3.25
C TRP A 38 4.01 3.99 -3.13
N TYR A 39 3.56 4.68 -2.08
CA TYR A 39 3.85 6.11 -1.88
C TYR A 39 5.23 6.39 -1.25
N LEU A 40 5.92 5.36 -0.75
CA LEU A 40 7.30 5.42 -0.26
C LEU A 40 8.33 5.01 -1.33
N LEU A 41 7.90 4.48 -2.48
CA LEU A 41 8.82 4.17 -3.59
C LEU A 41 9.58 5.42 -4.02
N GLY A 42 10.91 5.38 -3.90
CA GLY A 42 11.83 6.45 -4.33
C GLY A 42 11.69 7.78 -3.57
N GLN A 43 10.94 7.83 -2.46
CA GLN A 43 10.63 9.06 -1.75
C GLN A 43 10.58 8.85 -0.24
N THR A 44 11.30 9.67 0.51
CA THR A 44 11.13 9.81 1.96
C THR A 44 9.90 10.68 2.25
N ARG A 45 9.02 10.26 3.16
CA ARG A 45 7.76 10.97 3.45
C ARG A 45 7.51 11.13 4.95
N ARG A 46 6.83 12.22 5.32
CA ARG A 46 6.26 12.40 6.67
C ARG A 46 4.90 11.71 6.79
N PHE A 47 4.47 11.45 8.02
CA PHE A 47 3.16 10.85 8.29
C PHE A 47 2.00 11.64 7.66
N SER A 48 2.01 12.97 7.79
CA SER A 48 0.94 13.84 7.27
C SER A 48 0.90 13.86 5.74
N GLU A 49 2.04 13.67 5.06
CA GLU A 49 2.09 13.56 3.61
C GLU A 49 1.47 12.25 3.14
N LEU A 50 1.83 11.12 3.77
CA LEU A 50 1.21 9.83 3.50
C LEU A 50 -0.32 9.87 3.76
N LYS A 51 -0.75 10.51 4.84
CA LYS A 51 -2.17 10.67 5.17
C LYS A 51 -2.93 11.49 4.12
N LYS A 52 -2.30 12.52 3.56
CA LYS A 52 -2.86 13.34 2.45
C LYS A 52 -2.95 12.55 1.15
N LEU A 53 -1.94 11.75 0.83
CA LEU A 53 -1.91 10.87 -0.36
C LEU A 53 -2.92 9.72 -0.28
N ILE A 54 -3.25 9.28 0.94
CA ILE A 54 -4.18 8.20 1.21
C ILE A 54 -5.36 8.73 2.05
N PRO A 55 -6.27 9.54 1.48
CA PRO A 55 -7.32 10.20 2.27
C PRO A 55 -8.25 9.19 2.99
N SER A 56 -8.43 7.99 2.43
CA SER A 56 -9.33 6.96 2.96
C SER A 56 -8.76 6.12 4.12
N ILE A 57 -7.45 6.17 4.41
CA ILE A 57 -6.89 5.49 5.59
C ILE A 57 -7.09 6.34 6.84
N THR A 58 -7.47 5.77 7.97
CA THR A 58 -7.51 6.53 9.23
C THR A 58 -6.10 6.73 9.79
N GLU A 59 -5.88 7.74 10.62
CA GLU A 59 -4.55 7.96 11.25
C GLU A 59 -4.12 6.77 12.11
N LYS A 60 -5.05 6.22 12.91
CA LYS A 60 -4.80 5.00 13.70
C LYS A 60 -4.35 3.84 12.82
N MET A 61 -5.01 3.64 11.69
CA MET A 61 -4.64 2.56 10.76
C MET A 61 -3.30 2.84 10.08
N LEU A 62 -3.04 4.07 9.61
CA LEU A 62 -1.75 4.41 9.02
C LEU A 62 -0.59 4.20 10.01
N SER A 63 -0.78 4.59 11.26
CA SER A 63 0.19 4.38 12.35
C SER A 63 0.45 2.89 12.57
N LEU A 64 -0.61 2.07 12.63
CA LEU A 64 -0.48 0.62 12.76
C LEU A 64 0.32 0.02 11.60
N GLN A 65 0.00 0.39 10.36
CA GLN A 65 0.66 -0.15 9.18
C GLN A 65 2.13 0.25 9.10
N LEU A 66 2.48 1.50 9.43
CA LEU A 66 3.87 1.95 9.48
C LEU A 66 4.67 1.21 10.57
N LYS A 67 4.07 0.97 11.75
CA LYS A 67 4.69 0.21 12.83
C LYS A 67 4.93 -1.25 12.44
N GLU A 68 3.96 -1.88 11.78
CA GLU A 68 4.12 -3.25 11.26
C GLU A 68 5.22 -3.32 10.20
N LEU A 69 5.23 -2.40 9.23
CA LEU A 69 6.26 -2.35 8.19
C LEU A 69 7.66 -2.03 8.75
N GLU A 70 7.75 -1.26 9.83
CA GLU A 70 8.99 -1.02 10.56
C GLU A 70 9.47 -2.28 11.28
N ALA A 71 8.56 -2.98 11.97
CA ALA A 71 8.88 -4.25 12.64
C ALA A 71 9.30 -5.34 11.63
N ASP A 72 8.67 -5.38 10.46
CA ASP A 72 9.00 -6.29 9.36
C ASP A 72 10.32 -5.89 8.64
N GLY A 73 10.98 -4.80 9.05
CA GLY A 73 12.24 -4.32 8.47
C GLY A 73 12.11 -3.71 7.07
N ILE A 74 10.91 -3.40 6.61
CA ILE A 74 10.61 -2.87 5.26
C ILE A 74 10.72 -1.35 5.23
N VAL A 75 10.32 -0.67 6.32
CA VAL A 75 10.32 0.79 6.45
C VAL A 75 11.23 1.20 7.59
N CYS A 76 12.09 2.20 7.37
CA CYS A 76 12.83 2.85 8.45
C CYS A 76 12.11 4.13 8.88
N ARG A 77 12.07 4.37 10.20
CA ARG A 77 11.54 5.59 10.81
C ARG A 77 12.70 6.42 11.34
N THR A 78 12.86 7.64 10.82
CA THR A 78 13.91 8.57 11.27
C THR A 78 13.28 9.73 12.03
N VAL A 79 13.76 9.97 13.26
CA VAL A 79 13.36 11.12 14.09
C VAL A 79 14.45 12.17 14.02
N TYR A 80 14.08 13.38 13.63
CA TYR A 80 14.98 14.53 13.63
C TYR A 80 14.66 15.41 14.85
N PRO A 81 15.60 15.53 15.81
CA PRO A 81 15.43 16.39 16.98
C PRO A 81 15.65 17.85 16.58
N GLN A 82 14.64 18.44 15.95
CA GLN A 82 14.58 19.86 15.57
C GLN A 82 13.27 20.47 16.08
N VAL A 83 13.13 21.79 16.01
CA VAL A 83 11.88 22.49 16.35
C VAL A 83 11.22 22.99 15.06
N PRO A 84 9.98 22.58 14.73
CA PRO A 84 9.22 21.49 15.37
C PRO A 84 9.81 20.10 15.04
N PRO A 85 9.59 19.09 15.91
CA PRO A 85 10.12 17.75 15.70
C PRO A 85 9.60 17.15 14.40
N LYS A 86 10.48 16.49 13.66
CA LYS A 86 10.20 15.95 12.33
C LYS A 86 10.41 14.44 12.36
N VAL A 87 9.46 13.70 11.81
CA VAL A 87 9.53 12.25 11.65
C VAL A 87 9.33 11.91 10.19
N GLU A 88 10.23 11.09 9.66
CA GLU A 88 10.18 10.61 8.28
C GLU A 88 10.20 9.09 8.21
N TYR A 89 9.62 8.59 7.13
CA TYR A 89 9.55 7.19 6.77
C TYR A 89 10.15 7.01 5.38
N ALA A 90 10.98 5.99 5.21
CA ALA A 90 11.54 5.60 3.92
C ALA A 90 11.62 4.07 3.84
N LEU A 91 11.72 3.53 2.63
CA LEU A 91 12.02 2.11 2.45
C LEU A 91 13.46 1.82 2.89
N THR A 92 13.65 0.71 3.60
CA THR A 92 14.95 0.09 3.79
C THR A 92 15.43 -0.55 2.48
N ASP A 93 16.67 -1.04 2.44
CA ASP A 93 17.18 -1.74 1.25
C ASP A 93 16.38 -3.02 0.98
N PHE A 94 16.03 -3.77 2.04
CA PHE A 94 15.10 -4.91 1.94
C PHE A 94 13.73 -4.48 1.41
N GLY A 95 13.18 -3.37 1.91
CA GLY A 95 11.91 -2.84 1.41
C GLY A 95 11.94 -2.41 -0.06
N ARG A 96 13.09 -1.97 -0.58
CA ARG A 96 13.25 -1.64 -2.00
C ARG A 96 13.19 -2.85 -2.91
N GLU A 97 13.55 -4.05 -2.44
CA GLU A 97 13.41 -5.31 -3.20
C GLU A 97 11.95 -5.59 -3.62
N LEU A 98 10.97 -5.03 -2.90
CA LEU A 98 9.54 -5.15 -3.21
C LEU A 98 9.08 -4.26 -4.38
N THR A 99 9.92 -3.33 -4.85
CA THR A 99 9.55 -2.36 -5.90
C THR A 99 8.96 -3.03 -7.15
N PRO A 100 9.60 -4.05 -7.75
CA PRO A 100 9.08 -4.69 -8.97
C PRO A 100 7.71 -5.34 -8.76
N ILE A 101 7.46 -5.89 -7.57
CA ILE A 101 6.20 -6.54 -7.21
C ILE A 101 5.10 -5.49 -7.09
N ILE A 102 5.37 -4.41 -6.36
CA ILE A 102 4.43 -3.30 -6.16
C ILE A 102 4.08 -2.64 -7.51
N GLU A 103 5.06 -2.44 -8.38
CA GLU A 103 4.84 -1.90 -9.73
C GLU A 103 4.00 -2.82 -10.61
N ALA A 104 4.25 -4.14 -10.55
CA ALA A 104 3.46 -5.13 -11.27
C ALA A 104 2.00 -5.14 -10.79
N MET A 105 1.76 -5.08 -9.48
CA MET A 105 0.42 -4.95 -8.90
C MET A 105 -0.27 -3.67 -9.36
N ALA A 106 0.44 -2.53 -9.35
CA ALA A 106 -0.11 -1.25 -9.80
C ALA A 106 -0.43 -1.27 -11.30
N LYS A 107 0.42 -1.91 -12.12
CA LYS A 107 0.19 -2.09 -13.56
C LYS A 107 -1.07 -2.91 -13.82
N TRP A 108 -1.23 -4.04 -13.15
CA TRP A 108 -2.44 -4.85 -13.25
C TRP A 108 -3.66 -4.05 -12.79
N GLY A 109 -3.56 -3.35 -11.65
CA GLY A 109 -4.64 -2.52 -11.10
C GLY A 109 -5.09 -1.41 -12.05
N ARG A 110 -4.17 -0.75 -12.76
CA ARG A 110 -4.50 0.24 -13.80
C ARG A 110 -5.30 -0.37 -14.95
N ASN A 111 -4.90 -1.55 -15.42
CA ASN A 111 -5.61 -2.24 -16.51
C ASN A 111 -7.01 -2.67 -16.08
N THR A 112 -7.12 -3.31 -14.91
CA THR A 112 -8.41 -3.73 -14.36
C THR A 112 -9.33 -2.55 -14.09
N GLY A 113 -8.80 -1.45 -13.54
CA GLY A 113 -9.55 -0.22 -13.28
C GLY A 113 -10.09 0.44 -14.54
N LYS A 114 -9.35 0.39 -15.65
CA LYS A 114 -9.82 0.85 -16.97
C LYS A 114 -10.95 -0.04 -17.52
N ASN A 115 -10.85 -1.35 -17.32
CA ASN A 115 -11.82 -2.31 -17.89
C ASN A 115 -13.11 -2.43 -17.08
N ARG A 116 -13.04 -2.28 -15.75
CA ARG A 116 -14.15 -2.52 -14.83
C ARG A 116 -14.69 -1.25 -14.18
N GLY A 117 -14.07 -0.11 -14.43
CA GLY A 117 -14.40 1.16 -13.79
C GLY A 117 -14.20 2.35 -14.72
N LYS A 118 -14.05 3.53 -14.11
CA LYS A 118 -13.81 4.78 -14.81
C LYS A 118 -12.81 5.60 -14.00
N LEU A 119 -11.85 6.21 -14.69
CA LEU A 119 -11.02 7.26 -14.06
C LEU A 119 -11.88 8.51 -13.94
N VAL A 120 -11.95 9.04 -12.72
CA VAL A 120 -12.64 10.31 -12.42
C VAL A 120 -11.64 11.23 -11.73
N GLU A 121 -11.76 12.51 -12.03
CA GLU A 121 -10.99 13.54 -11.33
C GLU A 121 -11.55 13.73 -9.91
N LEU A 122 -10.65 13.81 -8.94
CA LEU A 122 -11.02 14.05 -7.55
C LEU A 122 -11.50 15.50 -7.40
N GLY A 123 -12.81 15.70 -7.29
CA GLY A 123 -13.41 17.03 -7.06
C GLY A 123 -14.47 17.46 -8.08
N SER A 124 -14.64 16.75 -9.19
CA SER A 124 -15.68 17.09 -10.18
C SER A 124 -17.05 16.56 -9.73
N LYS A 125 -17.82 17.37 -8.98
CA LYS A 125 -19.27 17.16 -8.82
C LYS A 125 -19.93 17.26 -10.20
N LYS A 126 -20.26 16.14 -10.85
CA LYS A 126 -21.27 16.14 -11.91
C LYS A 126 -22.64 16.25 -11.25
N THR A 127 -23.21 17.44 -11.26
CA THR A 127 -24.64 17.63 -11.05
C THR A 127 -25.37 16.96 -12.21
N GLU A 128 -25.84 15.72 -12.02
CA GLU A 128 -26.83 15.13 -12.92
C GLU A 128 -28.12 15.95 -12.80
N ARG A 129 -28.26 17.01 -13.60
CA ARG A 129 -29.56 17.63 -13.84
C ARG A 129 -30.34 16.68 -14.75
N LYS A 130 -31.29 15.91 -14.17
CA LYS A 130 -32.35 15.28 -14.96
C LYS A 130 -33.04 16.37 -15.78
N PRO A 131 -33.27 16.19 -17.10
CA PRO A 131 -34.07 17.12 -17.87
C PRO A 131 -35.47 17.20 -17.26
N ARG A 132 -35.97 18.42 -17.04
CA ARG A 132 -37.38 18.62 -16.67
C ARG A 132 -38.25 18.09 -17.80
N PRO A 133 -39.36 17.40 -17.51
CA PRO A 133 -40.32 17.06 -18.55
C PRO A 133 -40.83 18.35 -19.19
N ALA A 134 -40.87 18.37 -20.53
CA ALA A 134 -41.51 19.43 -21.28
C ALA A 134 -42.99 19.49 -20.87
N LYS A 135 -43.45 20.66 -20.43
CA LYS A 135 -44.88 20.91 -20.25
C LYS A 135 -45.50 20.99 -21.64
N ALA A 136 -46.50 20.14 -21.90
CA ALA A 136 -47.47 20.31 -22.97
C ALA A 136 -48.44 21.45 -22.63
#